data_AF-A0A9W4PWG0-F1
#
_entry.id   AF-A0A9W4PWG0-F1
#
_cell.length_a   1.000
_cell.length_b   1.000
_cell.length_c   1.000
_cell.angle_alpha   90.00
_cell.angle_beta   90.00
_cell.angle_gamma   90.00
#
_symmetry.space_group_name_H-M   'P 1'
#
loop_
_entity.id
_entity.type
_entity.pdbx_description
1 polymer ?
#
loop_
_entity_poly.entity_id
_entity_poly.type
_entity_poly.pdbx_seq_one_letter_code
_entity_poly.pdbx_strand_id
1 'polypeptide(L)'
;MGGASIWHWIVVGVIVLLLFGRGKISDMMGDVAKGIKAFKKGMSEDEEKAAQSTASEPPRPLSHQSPPGATVETPAGERKAG
;
A
#
# COMPACT_ATOMS: atom_id res chain seq x y z
N MET A 1 -29.16 -16.09 -28.97
CA MET A 1 -29.91 -15.87 -27.71
C MET A 1 -29.39 -14.57 -27.09
N GLY A 2 -29.92 -13.44 -27.55
CA GLY A 2 -29.42 -12.10 -27.23
C GLY A 2 -29.63 -11.82 -25.75
N GLY A 3 -28.51 -11.75 -25.01
CA GLY A 3 -28.48 -11.44 -23.59
C GLY A 3 -29.32 -10.20 -23.30
N ALA A 4 -30.09 -10.28 -22.22
CA ALA A 4 -31.08 -9.30 -21.78
C ALA A 4 -30.67 -7.88 -22.17
N SER A 5 -31.43 -7.29 -23.10
CA SER A 5 -31.19 -5.95 -23.64
C SER A 5 -30.90 -4.96 -22.51
N ILE A 6 -30.02 -4.00 -22.77
CA ILE A 6 -29.70 -2.89 -21.85
C ILE A 6 -30.97 -2.24 -21.25
N TRP A 7 -32.06 -2.23 -22.03
CA TRP A 7 -33.40 -1.83 -21.60
C TRP A 7 -33.94 -2.59 -20.38
N HIS A 8 -33.71 -3.89 -20.28
CA HIS A 8 -34.15 -4.71 -19.15
C HIS A 8 -33.43 -4.31 -17.85
N TRP A 9 -32.13 -4.05 -17.94
CA TRP A 9 -31.34 -3.60 -16.79
C TRP A 9 -31.77 -2.23 -16.26
N ILE A 10 -32.20 -1.32 -17.13
CA ILE A 10 -32.78 -0.03 -16.72
C ILE A 10 -34.08 -0.25 -15.95
N VAL A 11 -34.99 -1.07 -16.48
CA VAL A 11 -36.28 -1.37 -15.81
C VAL A 11 -36.06 -2.02 -14.44
N VAL A 12 -35.14 -2.99 -14.35
CA VAL A 12 -34.77 -3.63 -13.09
C VAL A 12 -34.17 -2.60 -12.11
N GLY A 13 -33.28 -1.72 -12.57
CA GLY A 13 -32.71 -0.66 -11.73
C GLY A 13 -33.75 0.28 -11.14
N VAL A 14 -34.79 0.64 -11.91
CA VAL A 14 -35.90 1.47 -11.42
C VAL A 14 -36.72 0.73 -10.36
N ILE A 15 -37.03 -0.55 -10.56
CA ILE A 15 -37.77 -1.36 -9.58
C ILE A 15 -36.97 -1.50 -8.28
N VAL A 16 -35.67 -1.77 -8.36
CA VAL A 16 -34.80 -1.85 -7.18
C VAL A 16 -34.75 -0.51 -6.45
N LEU A 17 -34.65 0.61 -7.17
CA LEU A 17 -34.66 1.95 -6.57
C LEU A 17 -36.00 2.27 -5.88
N LEU A 18 -37.13 1.80 -6.41
CA LEU A 18 -38.45 1.95 -5.79
C LEU A 18 -38.62 1.08 -4.54
N LEU A 19 -38.14 -0.16 -4.56
CA LEU A 19 -38.23 -1.10 -3.44
C LEU A 19 -37.34 -0.69 -2.25
N PHE A 20 -36.11 -0.27 -2.53
CA PHE A 20 -35.15 0.09 -1.50
C PHE A 20 -35.15 1.59 -1.15
N GLY A 21 -35.70 2.43 -2.04
CA GLY A 21 -35.72 3.88 -1.90
C GLY A 21 -34.35 4.52 -2.12
N ARG A 22 -34.35 5.80 -2.54
CA ARG A 22 -33.12 6.56 -2.83
C ARG A 22 -32.21 6.74 -1.60
N GLY A 23 -32.79 6.83 -0.39
CA GLY A 23 -32.04 7.09 0.84
C GLY A 23 -31.09 5.96 1.23
N LYS A 24 -31.54 4.70 1.17
CA LYS A 24 -30.72 3.53 1.55
C LYS A 24 -29.64 3.21 0.52
N ILE A 25 -29.96 3.32 -0.77
CA ILE A 25 -29.00 3.06 -1.85
C ILE A 25 -27.89 4.12 -1.86
N SER A 26 -28.20 5.40 -1.62
CA SER A 26 -27.17 6.46 -1.64
C SER A 26 -26.16 6.33 -0.50
N ASP A 27 -26.60 5.92 0.68
CA ASP A 27 -25.73 5.73 1.86
C ASP A 27 -24.80 4.52 1.65
N MET A 28 -25.35 3.39 1.20
CA MET A 28 -24.57 2.19 0.88
C MET A 28 -23.63 2.38 -0.32
N MET A 29 -24.09 3.05 -1.38
CA MET A 29 -23.27 3.35 -2.55
C MET A 29 -22.10 4.27 -2.19
N GLY A 30 -22.29 5.19 -1.24
CA GLY A 30 -21.22 6.06 -0.73
C GLY A 30 -20.09 5.29 -0.07
N ASP A 31 -20.40 4.33 0.79
CA ASP A 31 -19.38 3.51 1.46
C ASP A 31 -18.74 2.48 0.52
N VAL A 32 -19.51 1.89 -0.39
CA VAL A 32 -18.96 1.03 -1.46
C VAL A 32 -18.04 1.84 -2.38
N ALA A 33 -18.41 3.06 -2.76
CA ALA A 33 -17.57 3.92 -3.60
C ALA A 33 -16.26 4.30 -2.90
N LYS A 34 -16.28 4.61 -1.60
CA LYS A 34 -15.05 4.85 -0.82
C LYS A 34 -14.16 3.61 -0.78
N GLY A 35 -14.72 2.42 -0.55
CA GLY A 35 -13.97 1.16 -0.53
C GLY A 35 -13.30 0.86 -1.87
N ILE A 36 -14.04 0.97 -2.98
CA ILE A 36 -13.49 0.76 -4.34
C ILE A 36 -12.45 1.83 -4.69
N LYS A 37 -12.66 3.09 -4.28
CA LYS A 37 -11.69 4.18 -4.52
C LYS A 37 -10.39 3.99 -3.74
N ALA A 38 -10.48 3.55 -2.48
CA ALA A 38 -9.31 3.22 -1.67
C ALA A 38 -8.56 2.02 -2.23
N PHE A 39 -9.27 0.98 -2.67
CA PHE A 39 -8.68 -0.17 -3.33
C PHE A 39 -7.97 0.21 -4.62
N LYS A 40 -8.62 1.01 -5.49
CA LYS A 40 -8.00 1.47 -6.74
C LYS A 40 -6.80 2.39 -6.48
N LYS A 41 -6.90 3.29 -5.51
CA LYS A 41 -5.77 4.16 -5.15
C LYS A 41 -4.61 3.37 -4.55
N GLY A 42 -4.85 2.38 -3.71
CA GLY A 42 -3.79 1.50 -3.21
C GLY A 42 -3.12 0.70 -4.33
N MET A 43 -3.89 0.19 -5.29
CA MET A 43 -3.36 -0.53 -6.45
C MET A 43 -2.53 0.38 -7.36
N SER A 44 -3.02 1.59 -7.65
CA SER A 44 -2.32 2.57 -8.48
C SER A 44 -1.12 3.20 -7.75
N GLU A 45 -1.18 3.40 -6.43
CA GLU A 45 -0.03 3.85 -5.65
C GLU A 45 1.06 2.78 -5.58
N ASP A 46 0.76 1.48 -5.66
CA ASP A 46 1.79 0.45 -5.77
C ASP A 46 2.51 0.52 -7.13
N GLU A 47 1.78 0.84 -8.21
CA GLU A 47 2.37 1.11 -9.54
C GLU A 47 3.13 2.44 -9.59
N GLU A 48 2.63 3.49 -8.93
CA GLU A 48 3.22 4.84 -8.96
C GLU A 48 4.38 4.99 -7.96
N LYS A 49 4.36 4.28 -6.83
CA LYS A 49 5.45 4.22 -5.84
C LYS A 49 6.61 3.38 -6.37
N ALA A 50 6.36 2.36 -7.17
CA ALA A 50 7.41 1.68 -7.94
C ALA A 50 8.10 2.63 -8.94
N ALA A 51 7.42 3.68 -9.42
CA ALA A 51 7.99 4.71 -10.31
C ALA A 51 8.60 5.92 -9.58
N GLN A 52 8.15 6.26 -8.36
CA GLN A 52 8.66 7.39 -7.57
C GLN A 52 9.79 7.02 -6.61
N SER A 53 9.99 5.74 -6.26
CA SER A 53 11.15 5.28 -5.48
C SER A 53 12.49 5.36 -6.22
N THR A 54 12.51 5.77 -7.49
CA THR A 54 13.74 6.00 -8.27
C THR A 54 14.16 7.48 -8.37
N ALA A 55 13.42 8.43 -7.77
CA ALA A 55 13.68 9.86 -7.97
C ALA A 55 14.05 10.66 -6.70
N SER A 56 14.26 10.04 -5.53
CA SER A 56 14.55 10.81 -4.30
C SER A 56 15.45 10.09 -3.28
N GLU A 57 16.55 9.50 -3.71
CA GLU A 57 17.70 9.31 -2.83
C GLU A 57 19.01 9.46 -3.64
N PRO A 58 19.78 10.55 -3.49
CA PRO A 58 21.17 10.53 -3.95
C PRO A 58 21.86 9.40 -3.19
N PRO A 59 22.60 8.51 -3.88
CA PRO A 59 23.20 7.34 -3.25
C PRO A 59 24.14 7.86 -2.17
N ARG A 60 23.76 7.68 -0.89
CA ARG A 60 24.66 7.88 0.23
C ARG A 60 25.80 6.90 -0.02
N PRO A 61 27.03 7.36 -0.34
CA PRO A 61 28.13 6.45 -0.50
C PRO A 61 28.28 5.73 0.84
N LEU A 62 28.21 4.41 0.77
CA LEU A 62 28.48 3.49 1.85
C LEU A 62 29.84 3.90 2.44
N SER A 63 29.78 4.73 3.49
CA SER A 63 30.97 5.27 4.13
C SER A 63 31.56 4.13 4.92
N HIS A 64 32.52 3.47 4.29
CA HIS A 64 33.53 2.63 4.90
C HIS A 64 34.28 3.50 5.91
N GLN A 65 33.74 3.62 7.13
CA GLN A 65 34.51 4.06 8.28
C GLN A 65 34.86 2.83 9.10
N SER A 66 35.87 2.10 8.62
CA SER A 66 36.76 1.36 9.51
C SER A 66 37.33 2.39 10.49
N PRO A 67 37.13 2.25 11.82
CA PRO A 67 37.86 3.07 12.77
C PRO A 67 39.34 2.67 12.74
N PRO A 68 40.27 3.61 12.46
CA PRO A 68 41.67 3.38 12.71
C PRO A 68 41.91 3.46 14.22
N GLY A 69 42.50 2.40 14.78
CA GLY A 69 43.23 2.49 16.04
C GLY A 69 42.39 2.83 17.28
N ALA A 70 41.76 1.80 17.85
CA ALA A 70 41.77 1.67 19.30
C ALA A 70 42.31 0.27 19.60
N THR A 71 43.62 0.22 19.79
CA THR A 71 44.32 -0.84 20.51
C THR A 71 43.49 -1.15 21.76
N VAL A 72 42.71 -2.22 21.73
CA VAL A 72 42.23 -2.84 22.96
C VAL A 72 43.46 -3.51 23.53
N GLU A 73 44.15 -2.73 24.35
CA GLU A 73 45.24 -3.17 25.19
C GLU A 73 44.78 -4.41 25.95
N THR A 74 45.50 -5.51 25.71
CA THR A 74 45.63 -6.64 26.61
C THR A 74 45.85 -6.13 28.05
N PRO A 75 44.91 -6.30 29.00
CA PRO A 75 45.31 -6.45 30.37
C PRO A 75 45.82 -7.88 30.51
N ALA A 76 47.13 -7.96 30.65
CA ALA A 76 47.87 -9.17 30.94
C ALA A 76 47.23 -9.90 32.14
N GLY A 77 46.54 -11.00 31.83
CA GLY A 77 46.17 -12.06 32.77
C GLY A 77 47.44 -12.74 33.24
N GLU A 78 47.91 -12.21 34.35
CA GLU A 78 49.07 -12.56 35.12
C GLU A 78 49.01 -14.04 35.65
N ARG A 79 50.14 -14.75 35.51
CA ARG A 79 50.64 -15.97 36.22
C ARG A 79 50.17 -17.37 35.79
N LYS A 80 51.00 -17.95 34.93
CA LYS A 80 51.69 -19.25 35.08
C LYS A 80 51.73 -19.80 36.53
N ALA A 81 51.03 -20.91 36.79
CA ALA A 81 51.44 -21.97 37.71
C ALA A 81 50.66 -23.25 37.36
N GLY A 82 51.36 -24.24 36.80
CA GLY A 82 50.86 -25.51 36.29
C GLY A 82 51.93 -26.14 35.42
#